data_AF-A0A961C455-F1
#
_entry.id   AF-A0A961C455-F1
#
_cell.length_a   1.000
_cell.length_b   1.000
_cell.length_c   1.000
_cell.angle_alpha   90.00
_cell.angle_beta   90.00
_cell.angle_gamma   90.00
#
_symmetry.space_group_name_H-M   'P 1'
#
loop_
_entity.id
_entity.type
_entity.pdbx_description
1 polymer ?
#
loop_
_entity_poly.entity_id
_entity_poly.type
_entity_poly.pdbx_seq_one_letter_code
_entity_poly.pdbx_strand_id
1 'polypeptide(L)' 'TIHIATEKVDDGPILAQEEVPVLDGDDEATLHERIKTVERRLYVDTLRSFLEDLAENPA' A
#
# COMPACT_ATOMS: atom_id res chain seq x y z
N THR A 1 3.48 1.04 1.35
CA THR A 1 3.21 1.69 0.04
C THR A 1 2.73 0.65 -0.96
N ILE A 2 1.83 1.02 -1.88
CA ILE A 2 1.41 0.16 -3.00
C ILE A 2 1.93 0.77 -4.30
N HIS A 3 2.58 -0.03 -5.14
CA HIS A 3 3.21 0.43 -6.38
C HIS A 3 3.12 -0.65 -7.48
N ILE A 4 3.37 -0.26 -8.73
CA ILE A 4 3.40 -1.20 -9.88
C ILE A 4 4.71 -1.98 -9.89
N ALA A 5 4.65 -3.31 -9.87
CA ALA A 5 5.86 -4.12 -9.91
C ALA A 5 6.69 -3.89 -11.20
N THR A 6 8.01 -3.79 -11.06
CA THR A 6 8.98 -3.77 -12.16
C THR A 6 10.00 -4.89 -11.97
N GLU A 7 10.96 -5.03 -12.87
CA GLU A 7 12.07 -5.98 -12.72
C GLU A 7 12.99 -5.65 -11.54
N LYS A 8 12.99 -4.38 -11.09
CA LYS A 8 13.74 -3.94 -9.91
C LYS A 8 12.82 -3.92 -8.69
N VAL A 9 13.35 -4.38 -7.57
CA VAL A 9 12.65 -4.41 -6.28
C VAL A 9 12.28 -2.98 -5.87
N ASP A 10 11.00 -2.78 -5.56
CA ASP A 10 10.41 -1.53 -5.03
C ASP A 10 10.67 -0.26 -5.87
N ASP A 11 10.85 -0.40 -7.19
CA ASP A 11 11.19 0.72 -8.12
C ASP A 11 9.99 1.26 -8.91
N GLY A 12 8.79 0.73 -8.64
CA GLY A 12 7.60 1.05 -9.40
C GLY A 12 7.01 2.44 -9.12
N PRO A 13 6.23 3.01 -10.06
CA PRO A 13 5.39 4.16 -9.76
C PRO A 13 4.42 3.84 -8.62
N ILE A 14 4.35 4.74 -7.65
CA ILE A 14 3.49 4.61 -6.47
C ILE A 14 2.03 4.85 -6.89
N LEU A 15 1.16 3.93 -6.51
CA LEU A 15 -0.29 4.05 -6.67
C LEU A 15 -0.94 4.64 -5.41
N ALA A 16 -0.47 4.23 -4.23
CA ALA A 16 -0.98 4.72 -2.96
C ALA A 16 0.07 4.61 -1.85
N GLN A 17 0.01 5.53 -0.89
CA GLN A 17 0.88 5.54 0.27
C GLN A 17 0.14 6.09 1.48
N GLU A 18 0.47 5.57 2.66
CA GLU A 18 -0.06 6.02 3.93
C GLU A 18 1.04 6.01 4.98
N GLU A 19 1.08 7.06 5.81
CA GLU A 19 2.00 7.14 6.95
C GLU A 19 1.44 6.36 8.13
N VAL A 20 2.29 5.55 8.76
CA VAL A 20 1.95 4.79 9.97
C VAL A 20 2.66 5.43 11.16
N PRO A 21 1.94 5.96 12.16
CA PRO A 21 2.57 6.57 13.31
C PRO A 21 3.27 5.51 14.16
N VAL A 22 4.45 5.86 14.68
CA VAL A 22 5.10 5.13 15.78
C VAL A 22 4.59 5.73 17.08
N LEU A 23 4.14 4.88 18.02
CA LEU A 23 3.56 5.29 19.28
C LEU A 23 4.50 4.98 20.44
N ASP A 24 4.33 5.69 21.55
CA ASP A 24 5.06 5.40 22.78
C ASP A 24 4.79 3.97 23.24
N GLY A 25 5.87 3.22 23.50
CA GLY A 25 5.80 1.82 23.94
C GLY A 25 5.69 0.81 22.80
N ASP A 26 5.78 1.22 21.53
CA ASP A 26 5.93 0.27 20.45
C ASP A 26 7.23 -0.52 20.56
N ASP A 27 7.13 -1.82 20.29
CA ASP A 27 8.26 -2.64 19.89
C ASP A 27 8.18 -2.93 18.38
N GLU A 28 9.19 -3.64 17.86
CA GLU A 28 9.24 -4.00 16.45
C GLU A 28 8.00 -4.80 16.02
N ALA A 29 7.52 -5.72 16.86
CA ALA A 29 6.39 -6.58 16.53
C ALA A 29 5.07 -5.80 16.51
N THR A 30 4.82 -4.92 17.49
CA THR A 30 3.59 -4.11 17.54
C THR A 30 3.52 -3.12 16.39
N LEU A 31 4.65 -2.48 16.07
CA LEU A 31 4.74 -1.57 14.92
C LEU A 31 4.54 -2.34 13.60
N HIS A 32 5.19 -3.49 13.46
CA HIS A 32 5.10 -4.30 12.24
C HIS A 32 3.68 -4.83 11.99
N GLU A 33 2.95 -5.25 13.03
CA GLU A 33 1.54 -5.65 12.88
C GLU A 33 0.61 -4.48 12.54
N ARG A 34 0.90 -3.27 13.06
CA ARG A 34 0.18 -2.06 12.65
C ARG A 34 0.43 -1.75 11.17
N ILE A 35 1.67 -1.80 10.72
CA ILE A 35 2.04 -1.62 9.30
C ILE A 35 1.28 -2.61 8.43
N LYS A 36 1.31 -3.92 8.75
CA LYS A 36 0.58 -4.93 7.98
C LYS A 36 -0.93 -4.67 7.92
N THR A 37 -1.51 -4.19 9.02
CA THR A 37 -2.95 -3.87 9.07
C THR A 37 -3.28 -2.73 8.11
N VAL A 38 -2.48 -1.67 8.11
CA VAL A 38 -2.62 -0.54 7.19
C VAL A 38 -2.39 -0.99 5.75
N GLU A 39 -1.33 -1.75 5.48
CA GLU A 39 -1.01 -2.26 4.14
C GLU A 39 -2.13 -3.13 3.55
N ARG A 40 -2.70 -4.04 4.33
CA ARG A 40 -3.80 -4.90 3.84
C ARG A 40 -5.02 -4.10 3.42
N ARG A 41 -5.39 -3.09 4.20
CA ARG A 41 -6.50 -2.18 3.85
C ARG A 41 -6.15 -1.38 2.60
N LEU A 42 -5.00 -0.72 2.62
CA LEU A 42 -4.54 0.13 1.52
C LEU A 42 -4.45 -0.65 0.20
N TYR A 43 -4.01 -1.90 0.25
CA TYR A 43 -3.91 -2.78 -0.92
C TYR A 43 -5.28 -3.05 -1.56
N VAL A 44 -6.29 -3.42 -0.76
CA VAL A 44 -7.64 -3.70 -1.27
C VAL A 44 -8.29 -2.44 -1.83
N ASP A 45 -8.16 -1.31 -1.13
CA ASP A 45 -8.70 -0.03 -1.57
C ASP A 45 -8.06 0.43 -2.88
N THR A 46 -6.73 0.30 -2.99
CA THR A 46 -5.97 0.66 -4.21
C THR A 46 -6.35 -0.23 -5.39
N LEU A 47 -6.47 -1.54 -5.18
CA LEU A 47 -6.88 -2.46 -6.25
C LEU A 47 -8.28 -2.16 -6.77
N ARG A 48 -9.22 -1.81 -5.88
CA ARG A 48 -10.57 -1.42 -6.31
C ARG A 48 -10.52 -0.20 -7.21
N SER A 49 -9.89 0.89 -6.74
CA SER A 49 -9.75 2.13 -7.52
C SER A 49 -9.06 1.88 -8.86
N PHE A 50 -8.00 1.08 -8.87
CA PHE A 50 -7.25 0.76 -10.08
C PHE A 50 -8.09 -0.01 -11.11
N LEU A 51 -8.93 -0.95 -10.67
CA LEU A 51 -9.82 -1.70 -11.57
C LEU A 51 -10.97 -0.84 -12.09
N GLU A 52 -11.50 0.07 -11.27
CA GLU A 52 -12.51 1.06 -11.68
C GLU A 52 -11.94 1.98 -12.76
N ASP A 53 -10.75 2.54 -12.52
CA ASP A 53 -10.05 3.40 -13.49
C ASP A 53 -9.78 2.68 -14.82
N LEU A 54 -9.37 1.40 -14.77
CA LEU A 54 -9.11 0.60 -15.97
C LEU A 54 -10.41 0.30 -16.75
N ALA A 55 -11.54 0.15 -16.05
CA ALA A 55 -12.84 -0.07 -16.69
C ALA A 55 -13.38 1.20 -17.36
N GLU A 56 -13.13 2.37 -16.76
CA GLU A 56 -13.54 3.68 -17.30
C GLU A 56 -12.61 4.18 -18.40
N ASN A 57 -11.33 3.81 -18.35
CA ASN A 57 -10.32 4.18 -19.33
C ASN A 57 -9.55 2.93 -19.81
N PRO A 58 -10.18 2.08 -20.63
CA PRO A 58 -9.50 0.92 -21.21
C PRO A 58 -8.40 1.41 -22.15
N ALA A 59 -7.17 0.96 -21.88
CA ALA A 59 -5.98 1.27 -22.67
C ALA A 59 -6.12 0.96 -24.16
#